data_AF-A0A3C1PHR7-F1
#
_entry.id   AF-A0A3C1PHR7-F1
#
_cell.length_a   1.000
_cell.length_b   1.000
_cell.length_c   1.000
_cell.angle_alpha   90.00
_cell.angle_beta   90.00
_cell.angle_gamma   90.00
#
_symmetry.space_group_name_H-M   'P 1'
#
loop_
_entity.id
_entity.type
_entity.pdbx_description
1 polymer ?
#
loop_
_entity_poly.entity_id
_entity_poly.type
_entity_poly.pdbx_seq_one_letter_code
_entity_poly.pdbx_strand_id
1 'polypeptide(L)'
;MTKSERFTELNKTEYGADYNNLIFLNANEILAATEKRAKILDFLTTKVQTDFNGTKFDTAQLSAGCRLCGEGFWSCLFISGKCNAACFYCPTSQDAEGVPITNSIEFPTPEMYAAYVKKMGFKGVALSGGEPLLNFEKSIAYIKAVRELLGSELYIWIYTNGILATVEKMQQLHKAGVNEIRFDIGATNYS
;
A
#
# COMPACT_ATOMS: atom_id res chain seq x y z
N MET A 1 12.18 -40.17 1.62
CA MET A 1 11.94 -38.84 1.05
C MET A 1 11.66 -37.87 2.19
N THR A 2 12.49 -36.84 2.34
CA THR A 2 12.32 -35.77 3.34
C THR A 2 11.19 -34.82 2.94
N LYS A 3 10.68 -34.04 3.90
CA LYS A 3 9.67 -32.99 3.63
C LYS A 3 10.16 -31.98 2.58
N SER A 4 11.46 -31.67 2.60
CA SER A 4 12.09 -30.76 1.64
C SER A 4 12.11 -31.35 0.23
N GLU A 5 12.58 -32.59 0.08
CA GLU A 5 12.60 -33.29 -1.21
C GLU A 5 11.20 -33.36 -1.84
N ARG A 6 10.18 -33.64 -1.02
CA ARG A 6 8.78 -33.65 -1.48
C ARG A 6 8.36 -32.29 -2.05
N PHE A 7 8.67 -31.18 -1.38
CA PHE A 7 8.31 -29.85 -1.89
C PHE A 7 9.12 -29.46 -3.12
N THR A 8 10.40 -29.85 -3.20
CA THR A 8 11.20 -29.65 -4.40
C THR A 8 10.57 -30.31 -5.62
N GLU A 9 10.11 -31.57 -5.49
CA GLU A 9 9.45 -32.28 -6.60
C GLU A 9 8.06 -31.72 -6.93
N LEU A 10 7.29 -31.28 -5.92
CA LEU A 10 6.03 -30.57 -6.16
C LEU A 10 6.27 -29.26 -6.94
N ASN A 11 7.26 -28.46 -6.54
CA ASN A 11 7.59 -27.21 -7.22
C ASN A 11 8.08 -27.47 -8.66
N LYS A 12 8.93 -28.49 -8.88
CA LYS A 12 9.34 -28.90 -10.23
C LYS A 12 8.15 -29.28 -11.10
N THR A 13 7.18 -29.98 -10.52
CA THR A 13 5.95 -30.38 -11.23
C THR A 13 5.07 -29.18 -11.56
N GLU A 14 4.91 -28.24 -10.61
CA GLU A 14 4.11 -27.02 -10.79
C GLU A 14 4.71 -26.07 -11.83
N TYR A 15 6.01 -25.79 -11.75
CA TYR A 15 6.68 -24.82 -12.62
C TYR A 15 7.25 -25.43 -13.90
N GLY A 16 7.28 -26.75 -14.04
CA GLY A 16 7.73 -27.44 -15.25
C GLY A 16 9.10 -26.96 -15.75
N ALA A 17 9.16 -26.52 -17.01
CA ALA A 17 10.39 -26.00 -17.62
C ALA A 17 10.89 -24.70 -16.97
N ASP A 18 10.00 -23.86 -16.44
CA ASP A 18 10.34 -22.58 -15.79
C ASP A 18 11.04 -22.78 -14.45
N TYR A 19 10.93 -23.97 -13.85
CA TYR A 19 11.65 -24.30 -12.62
C TYR A 19 13.17 -24.11 -12.79
N ASN A 20 13.70 -24.42 -13.98
CA ASN A 20 15.13 -24.30 -14.27
C ASN A 20 15.58 -22.84 -14.43
N ASN A 21 14.65 -21.90 -14.60
CA ASN A 21 14.93 -20.47 -14.64
C ASN A 21 14.96 -19.85 -13.23
N LEU A 22 14.49 -20.57 -12.21
CA LEU A 22 14.56 -20.11 -10.83
C LEU A 22 16.00 -20.18 -10.31
N ILE A 23 16.45 -19.10 -9.70
CA ILE A 23 17.79 -19.01 -9.11
C ILE A 23 17.71 -19.52 -7.67
N PHE A 24 18.19 -20.75 -7.46
CA PHE A 24 18.39 -21.31 -6.13
C PHE A 24 19.84 -21.14 -5.71
N LEU A 25 20.06 -20.38 -4.63
CA LEU A 25 21.39 -20.18 -4.09
C LEU A 25 21.94 -21.51 -3.51
N ASN A 26 23.18 -21.84 -3.84
CA ASN A 26 23.89 -22.93 -3.19
C ASN A 26 24.35 -22.53 -1.76
N ALA A 27 24.85 -23.50 -0.98
CA ALA A 27 25.22 -23.26 0.41
C ALA A 27 26.23 -22.11 0.60
N ASN A 28 27.21 -21.97 -0.30
CA ASN A 28 28.21 -20.90 -0.22
C ASN A 28 27.59 -19.54 -0.58
N GLU A 29 26.70 -19.50 -1.57
CA GLU A 29 25.97 -18.29 -1.94
C GLU A 29 25.01 -17.84 -0.83
N ILE A 30 24.35 -18.77 -0.16
CA ILE A 30 23.51 -18.49 1.02
C ILE A 30 24.35 -17.89 2.14
N LEU A 31 25.52 -18.47 2.43
CA LEU A 31 26.43 -17.95 3.45
C LEU A 31 26.87 -16.52 3.10
N ALA A 32 27.35 -16.30 1.88
CA ALA A 32 27.79 -14.99 1.42
C ALA A 32 26.66 -13.94 1.44
N ALA A 33 25.45 -14.32 1.02
CA ALA A 33 24.28 -13.44 1.07
C ALA A 33 23.87 -13.11 2.51
N THR A 34 23.96 -14.07 3.43
CA THR A 34 23.66 -13.90 4.85
C THR A 34 24.65 -12.94 5.51
N GLU A 35 25.96 -13.12 5.27
CA GLU A 35 26.99 -12.20 5.75
C GLU A 35 26.81 -10.79 5.19
N LYS A 36 26.54 -10.67 3.88
CA LYS A 36 26.26 -9.37 3.24
C LYS A 36 25.06 -8.70 3.87
N ARG A 37 23.97 -9.43 4.11
CA ARG A 37 22.78 -8.93 4.79
C ARG A 37 23.12 -8.43 6.19
N ALA A 38 23.87 -9.20 6.97
CA ALA A 38 24.25 -8.82 8.34
C ALA A 38 25.05 -7.50 8.35
N LYS A 39 26.02 -7.35 7.44
CA LYS A 39 26.81 -6.11 7.30
C LYS A 39 25.94 -4.90 6.94
N ILE A 40 24.97 -5.06 6.04
CA ILE A 40 24.05 -3.98 5.66
C ILE A 40 23.16 -3.60 6.85
N LEU A 41 22.60 -4.56 7.57
CA LEU A 41 21.75 -4.29 8.73
C LEU A 41 22.54 -3.59 9.85
N ASP A 42 23.75 -4.07 10.14
CA ASP A 42 24.65 -3.45 11.12
C ASP A 42 24.94 -1.98 10.76
N PHE A 43 25.30 -1.72 9.51
CA PHE A 43 25.50 -0.36 8.99
C PHE A 43 24.26 0.54 9.14
N LEU A 44 23.07 -0.01 8.97
CA LEU A 44 21.81 0.73 9.06
C LEU A 44 21.37 1.01 10.50
N THR A 45 21.77 0.21 11.48
CA THR A 45 21.33 0.37 12.89
C THR A 45 21.60 1.75 13.48
N THR A 46 22.63 2.45 13.00
CA THR A 46 23.00 3.81 13.43
C THR A 46 22.23 4.91 12.70
N LYS A 47 21.45 4.58 11.67
CA LYS A 47 20.84 5.52 10.72
C LYS A 47 19.32 5.44 10.68
N VAL A 48 18.76 4.28 11.01
CA VAL A 48 17.32 4.03 10.99
C VAL A 48 16.92 3.31 12.26
N GLN A 49 15.70 3.59 12.70
CA GLN A 49 15.02 2.80 13.70
C GLN A 49 14.40 1.58 13.02
N THR A 50 14.27 0.49 13.78
CA THR A 50 13.53 -0.69 13.35
C THR A 50 12.29 -0.81 14.20
N ASP A 51 11.14 -0.70 13.56
CA ASP A 51 9.83 -0.64 14.17
C ASP A 51 8.95 -1.81 13.67
N PHE A 52 7.77 -1.96 14.28
CA PHE A 52 6.73 -2.94 13.94
C PHE A 52 7.27 -4.37 13.65
N ASN A 53 7.32 -5.19 14.70
CA ASN A 53 7.84 -6.56 14.67
C ASN A 53 9.28 -6.69 14.13
N GLY A 54 10.07 -5.61 14.16
CA GLY A 54 11.46 -5.62 13.71
C GLY A 54 11.61 -5.68 12.18
N THR A 55 10.59 -5.27 11.41
CA THR A 55 10.58 -5.43 9.95
C THR A 55 10.43 -4.12 9.17
N LYS A 56 10.11 -3.01 9.84
CA LYS A 56 9.94 -1.71 9.21
C LYS A 56 11.08 -0.78 9.62
N PHE A 57 11.78 -0.21 8.66
CA PHE A 57 12.80 0.80 8.92
C PHE A 57 12.20 2.19 8.76
N ASP A 58 12.51 3.10 9.67
CA ASP A 58 12.14 4.51 9.58
C ASP A 58 13.22 5.40 10.20
N THR A 59 13.12 6.71 10.00
CA THR A 59 14.14 7.68 10.46
C THR A 59 13.73 8.47 11.70
N ALA A 60 12.51 8.29 12.22
CA ALA A 60 12.01 9.09 13.33
C ALA A 60 10.91 8.35 14.10
N GLN A 61 9.80 8.05 13.44
CA GLN A 61 8.72 7.26 13.96
C GLN A 61 7.92 6.67 12.81
N LEU A 62 7.61 5.36 12.88
CA LEU A 62 6.68 4.75 11.93
C LEU A 62 5.29 5.42 11.99
N SER A 63 4.77 5.84 10.83
CA SER A 63 3.48 6.53 10.75
C SER A 63 2.32 5.67 11.27
N ALA A 64 1.29 6.31 11.81
CA ALA A 64 0.13 5.60 12.35
C ALA A 64 -0.58 4.76 11.26
N GLY A 65 -0.62 5.23 10.01
CA GLY A 65 -1.14 4.44 8.88
C GLY A 65 -0.33 3.18 8.62
N CYS A 66 1.01 3.22 8.74
CA CYS A 66 1.85 2.04 8.62
C CYS A 66 1.66 1.03 9.77
N ARG A 67 1.48 1.51 11.01
CA ARG A 67 1.17 0.63 12.15
C ARG A 67 -0.19 -0.05 11.97
N LEU A 68 -1.24 0.71 11.65
CA LEU A 68 -2.58 0.16 11.37
C LEU A 68 -2.58 -0.85 10.21
N CYS A 69 -1.76 -0.60 9.19
CA CYS A 69 -1.56 -1.53 8.08
C CYS A 69 -1.00 -2.86 8.56
N GLY A 70 0.07 -2.82 9.36
CA GLY A 70 0.68 -4.02 9.93
C GLY A 70 -0.24 -4.77 10.89
N GLU A 71 -1.06 -4.06 11.67
CA GLU A 71 -2.02 -4.65 12.62
C GLU A 71 -3.27 -5.22 11.93
N GLY A 72 -3.53 -4.84 10.67
CA GLY A 72 -4.71 -5.30 9.92
C GLY A 72 -6.02 -4.56 10.27
N PHE A 73 -5.96 -3.42 10.96
CA PHE A 73 -7.14 -2.63 11.36
C PHE A 73 -7.50 -1.51 10.38
N TRP A 74 -7.42 -1.77 9.07
CA TRP A 74 -7.67 -0.76 8.06
C TRP A 74 -8.39 -1.28 6.80
N SER A 75 -8.97 -0.36 6.04
CA SER A 75 -9.53 -0.61 4.71
C SER A 75 -8.89 0.30 3.66
N CYS A 76 -8.49 -0.29 2.52
CA CYS A 76 -8.02 0.44 1.34
C CYS A 76 -9.14 0.62 0.33
N LEU A 77 -9.67 1.83 0.16
CA LEU A 77 -10.65 2.10 -0.89
C LEU A 77 -9.95 2.52 -2.18
N PHE A 78 -10.13 1.74 -3.24
CA PHE A 78 -9.74 2.12 -4.59
C PHE A 78 -10.83 3.02 -5.16
N ILE A 79 -10.57 4.32 -5.25
CA ILE A 79 -11.58 5.33 -5.61
C ILE A 79 -11.92 5.33 -7.10
N SER A 80 -10.97 4.91 -7.92
CA SER A 80 -11.14 4.69 -9.35
C SER A 80 -10.02 3.82 -9.92
N GLY A 81 -10.20 3.31 -11.14
CA GLY A 81 -9.12 2.72 -11.92
C GLY A 81 -8.51 3.67 -12.94
N LYS A 82 -8.66 5.00 -12.80
CA LYS A 82 -8.19 5.99 -13.78
C LYS A 82 -6.98 6.74 -13.25
N CYS A 83 -5.91 6.81 -14.04
CA CYS A 83 -4.68 7.51 -13.68
C CYS A 83 -4.24 8.45 -14.80
N ASN A 84 -3.60 9.56 -14.44
CA ASN A 84 -2.97 10.51 -15.37
C ASN A 84 -1.46 10.25 -15.56
N ALA A 85 -0.93 9.15 -15.02
CA ALA A 85 0.44 8.68 -15.19
C ALA A 85 0.46 7.33 -15.93
N ALA A 86 1.61 6.97 -16.50
CA ALA A 86 1.83 5.74 -17.25
C ALA A 86 3.13 5.04 -16.78
N CYS A 87 3.23 4.77 -15.47
CA CYS A 87 4.43 4.17 -14.89
C CYS A 87 4.71 2.79 -15.49
N PHE A 88 5.95 2.52 -15.92
CA PHE A 88 6.32 1.26 -16.56
C PHE A 88 6.14 0.02 -15.65
N TYR A 89 6.15 0.23 -14.33
CA TYR A 89 5.99 -0.80 -13.32
C TYR A 89 4.53 -1.00 -12.88
N CYS A 90 3.58 -0.20 -13.38
CA CYS A 90 2.18 -0.32 -12.97
C CYS A 90 1.55 -1.55 -13.64
N PRO A 91 1.08 -2.55 -12.85
CA PRO A 91 0.57 -3.81 -13.41
C PRO A 91 -0.90 -3.72 -13.84
N THR A 92 -1.58 -2.61 -13.57
CA THR A 92 -3.04 -2.48 -13.73
C THR A 92 -3.34 -1.47 -14.83
N SER A 93 -4.28 -1.78 -15.73
CA SER A 93 -4.77 -0.82 -16.72
C SER A 93 -5.44 0.37 -16.01
N GLN A 94 -5.19 1.58 -16.51
CA GLN A 94 -5.59 2.82 -15.85
C GLN A 94 -6.66 3.61 -16.62
N ASP A 95 -7.56 2.89 -17.28
CA ASP A 95 -8.48 3.39 -18.30
C ASP A 95 -9.95 3.40 -17.88
N ALA A 96 -10.31 2.74 -16.78
CA ALA A 96 -11.69 2.66 -16.31
C ALA A 96 -11.87 3.47 -15.02
N GLU A 97 -12.88 4.36 -14.98
CA GLU A 97 -13.18 5.07 -13.73
C GLU A 97 -13.69 4.11 -12.65
N GLY A 98 -14.60 3.21 -13.01
CA GLY A 98 -15.13 2.18 -12.11
C GLY A 98 -15.95 2.72 -10.93
N VAL A 99 -16.49 1.79 -10.15
CA VAL A 99 -17.13 2.06 -8.86
C VAL A 99 -16.07 1.92 -7.76
N PRO A 100 -16.04 2.79 -6.73
CA PRO A 100 -15.11 2.62 -5.61
C PRO A 100 -15.21 1.23 -5.00
N ILE A 101 -14.07 0.56 -4.80
CA ILE A 101 -14.04 -0.86 -4.44
C ILE A 101 -12.98 -1.15 -3.37
N THR A 102 -13.27 -2.08 -2.47
CA THR A 102 -12.29 -2.72 -1.60
C THR A 102 -12.62 -4.19 -1.41
N ASN A 103 -11.63 -5.07 -1.41
CA ASN A 103 -11.81 -6.52 -1.25
C ASN A 103 -12.92 -7.11 -2.16
N SER A 104 -12.98 -6.67 -3.42
CA SER A 104 -14.01 -7.06 -4.40
C SER A 104 -15.46 -6.66 -4.04
N ILE A 105 -15.65 -5.78 -3.06
CA ILE A 105 -16.95 -5.22 -2.68
C ILE A 105 -17.03 -3.80 -3.21
N GLU A 106 -18.06 -3.54 -4.01
CA GLU A 106 -18.34 -2.22 -4.56
C GLU A 106 -19.07 -1.33 -3.55
N PHE A 107 -18.72 -0.06 -3.56
CA PHE A 107 -19.35 0.99 -2.77
C PHE A 107 -19.76 2.11 -3.71
N PRO A 108 -20.99 2.07 -4.27
CA PRO A 108 -21.49 3.12 -5.15
C PRO A 108 -21.69 4.47 -4.45
N THR A 109 -21.89 4.47 -3.13
CA THR A 109 -22.07 5.71 -2.35
C THR A 109 -21.09 5.80 -1.17
N PRO A 110 -20.69 7.03 -0.77
CA PRO A 110 -19.87 7.27 0.41
C PRO A 110 -20.43 6.65 1.70
N GLU A 111 -21.75 6.71 1.89
CA GLU A 111 -22.43 6.24 3.11
C GLU A 111 -22.34 4.72 3.26
N MET A 112 -22.43 3.99 2.14
CA MET A 112 -22.25 2.53 2.13
C MET A 112 -20.84 2.15 2.58
N TYR A 113 -19.83 2.87 2.09
CA TYR A 113 -18.44 2.63 2.50
C TYR A 113 -18.23 2.98 3.98
N ALA A 114 -18.72 4.13 4.45
CA ALA A 114 -18.62 4.51 5.85
C ALA A 114 -19.29 3.48 6.77
N ALA A 115 -20.48 2.99 6.42
CA ALA A 115 -21.18 1.95 7.16
C ALA A 115 -20.39 0.63 7.20
N TYR A 116 -19.74 0.26 6.09
CA TYR A 116 -18.83 -0.89 6.05
C TYR A 116 -17.62 -0.71 6.98
N VAL A 117 -16.95 0.44 6.93
CA VAL A 117 -15.81 0.74 7.81
C VAL A 117 -16.20 0.60 9.28
N LYS A 118 -17.37 1.15 9.66
CA LYS A 118 -17.92 1.02 11.01
C LYS A 118 -18.24 -0.42 11.37
N LYS A 119 -18.89 -1.17 10.48
CA LYS A 119 -19.30 -2.57 10.71
C LYS A 119 -18.09 -3.48 10.92
N MET A 120 -17.00 -3.24 10.18
CA MET A 120 -15.78 -4.02 10.28
C MET A 120 -14.89 -3.61 11.47
N GLY A 121 -15.21 -2.51 12.16
CA GLY A 121 -14.40 -2.03 13.28
C GLY A 121 -13.01 -1.54 12.86
N PHE A 122 -12.86 -1.07 11.63
CA PHE A 122 -11.58 -0.53 11.16
C PHE A 122 -11.24 0.76 11.90
N LYS A 123 -9.95 0.94 12.17
CA LYS A 123 -9.37 2.12 12.82
C LYS A 123 -8.64 3.03 11.83
N GLY A 124 -8.42 2.54 10.61
CA GLY A 124 -7.78 3.26 9.52
C GLY A 124 -8.50 3.12 8.19
N VAL A 125 -8.43 4.16 7.37
CA VAL A 125 -8.89 4.15 5.97
C VAL A 125 -7.81 4.74 5.08
N ALA A 126 -7.46 4.04 4.02
CA ALA A 126 -6.68 4.59 2.92
C ALA A 126 -7.56 4.85 1.70
N LEU A 127 -7.25 5.91 0.96
CA LEU A 127 -7.72 6.09 -0.40
C LEU A 127 -6.57 5.83 -1.38
N SER A 128 -6.82 4.99 -2.38
CA SER A 128 -5.91 4.61 -3.46
C SER A 128 -6.70 4.43 -4.75
N GLY A 129 -6.14 3.75 -5.75
CA GLY A 129 -6.77 3.43 -7.03
C GLY A 129 -6.59 4.54 -8.06
N GLY A 130 -5.91 4.18 -9.15
CA GLY A 130 -5.49 5.13 -10.18
C GLY A 130 -4.83 6.36 -9.57
N GLU A 131 -5.40 7.53 -9.84
CA GLU A 131 -5.01 8.77 -9.17
C GLU A 131 -6.19 9.39 -8.41
N PRO A 132 -6.21 9.31 -7.05
CA PRO A 132 -7.27 9.90 -6.25
C PRO A 132 -7.48 11.41 -6.42
N LEU A 133 -6.43 12.18 -6.76
CA LEU A 133 -6.54 13.63 -7.02
C LEU A 133 -7.10 13.95 -8.42
N LEU A 134 -7.20 12.96 -9.31
CA LEU A 134 -7.88 13.08 -10.60
C LEU A 134 -9.40 13.10 -10.41
N ASN A 135 -9.90 12.30 -9.45
CA ASN A 135 -11.30 12.24 -9.03
C ASN A 135 -11.49 12.90 -7.65
N PHE A 136 -11.04 14.15 -7.54
CA PHE A 136 -10.85 14.83 -6.26
C PHE A 136 -12.15 14.98 -5.45
N GLU A 137 -13.23 15.41 -6.09
CA GLU A 137 -14.53 15.62 -5.46
C GLU A 137 -15.10 14.30 -4.92
N LYS A 138 -14.93 13.22 -5.68
CA LYS A 138 -15.29 11.86 -5.26
C LYS A 138 -14.47 11.46 -4.04
N SER A 139 -13.15 11.60 -4.08
CA SER A 139 -12.27 11.31 -2.94
C SER A 139 -12.71 12.07 -1.68
N ILE A 140 -12.99 13.36 -1.79
CA ILE A 140 -13.46 14.20 -0.66
C ILE A 140 -14.81 13.72 -0.12
N ALA A 141 -15.77 13.31 -0.98
CA ALA A 141 -17.06 12.82 -0.54
C ALA A 141 -16.93 11.55 0.33
N TYR A 142 -16.09 10.59 -0.08
CA TYR A 142 -15.83 9.36 0.71
C TYR A 142 -15.11 9.66 2.03
N ILE A 143 -14.12 10.56 2.01
CA ILE A 143 -13.42 11.00 3.23
C ILE A 143 -14.40 11.62 4.22
N LYS A 144 -15.26 12.53 3.76
CA LYS A 144 -16.24 13.21 4.62
C LYS A 144 -17.25 12.25 5.23
N ALA A 145 -17.85 11.35 4.43
CA ALA A 145 -18.82 10.39 4.96
C ALA A 145 -18.21 9.48 6.05
N VAL A 146 -16.98 9.04 5.84
CA VAL A 146 -16.23 8.26 6.83
C VAL A 146 -15.96 9.10 8.09
N ARG A 147 -15.48 10.34 7.92
CA ARG A 147 -15.17 11.24 9.04
C ARG A 147 -16.43 11.62 9.85
N GLU A 148 -17.54 11.88 9.18
CA GLU A 148 -18.83 12.21 9.80
C GLU A 148 -19.40 11.05 10.64
N LEU A 149 -19.29 9.80 10.14
CA LEU A 149 -19.84 8.65 10.83
C LEU A 149 -18.93 8.10 11.95
N LEU A 150 -17.61 8.17 11.79
CA LEU A 150 -16.64 7.54 12.70
C LEU A 150 -15.86 8.53 13.58
N GLY A 151 -15.95 9.84 13.32
CA GLY A 151 -15.29 10.87 14.12
C GLY A 151 -13.79 11.01 13.88
N SER A 152 -13.11 11.84 14.69
CA SER A 152 -11.69 12.23 14.53
C SER A 152 -10.69 11.11 14.80
N GLU A 153 -11.08 10.10 15.59
CA GLU A 153 -10.18 9.01 16.01
C GLU A 153 -9.78 8.08 14.86
N LEU A 154 -10.58 8.02 13.80
CA LEU A 154 -10.24 7.22 12.63
C LEU A 154 -9.07 7.86 11.87
N TYR A 155 -8.02 7.10 11.62
CA TYR A 155 -6.86 7.60 10.88
C TYR A 155 -7.07 7.46 9.37
N ILE A 156 -7.01 8.56 8.62
CA ILE A 156 -7.26 8.59 7.18
C ILE A 156 -5.98 8.99 6.44
N TRP A 157 -5.60 8.22 5.43
CA TRP A 157 -4.51 8.58 4.52
C TRP A 157 -4.87 8.41 3.05
N ILE A 158 -4.12 9.05 2.17
CA ILE A 158 -4.32 9.01 0.73
C ILE A 158 -3.00 8.74 0.01
N TYR A 159 -3.05 7.88 -1.00
CA TYR A 159 -1.97 7.66 -1.95
C TYR A 159 -2.18 8.54 -3.19
N THR A 160 -1.14 9.20 -3.68
CA THR A 160 -1.20 10.02 -4.90
C THR A 160 0.15 10.01 -5.63
N ASN A 161 0.13 10.11 -6.94
CA ASN A 161 1.30 10.38 -7.78
C ASN A 161 1.80 11.82 -7.68
N GLY A 162 1.04 12.72 -7.05
CA GLY A 162 1.43 14.11 -6.80
C GLY A 162 1.37 15.06 -8.00
N ILE A 163 1.17 14.58 -9.23
CA ILE A 163 1.14 15.43 -10.44
C ILE A 163 0.04 16.50 -10.35
N LEU A 164 -1.09 16.14 -9.75
CA LEU A 164 -2.24 17.03 -9.57
C LEU A 164 -2.32 17.66 -8.17
N ALA A 165 -1.24 17.58 -7.39
CA ALA A 165 -1.19 18.16 -6.06
C ALA A 165 -1.02 19.68 -6.13
N THR A 166 -2.07 20.42 -5.76
CA THR A 166 -2.02 21.88 -5.57
C THR A 166 -2.21 22.23 -4.10
N VAL A 167 -1.77 23.42 -3.70
CA VAL A 167 -1.93 23.91 -2.32
C VAL A 167 -3.40 23.87 -1.89
N GLU A 168 -4.31 24.26 -2.79
CA GLU A 168 -5.75 24.28 -2.54
C GLU A 168 -6.31 22.88 -2.30
N LYS A 169 -5.87 21.88 -3.08
CA LYS A 169 -6.27 20.49 -2.87
C LYS A 169 -5.73 19.94 -1.54
N MET A 170 -4.48 20.25 -1.19
CA MET A 170 -3.89 19.82 0.08
C MET A 170 -4.63 20.43 1.28
N GLN A 171 -4.99 21.72 1.21
CA GLN A 171 -5.79 22.38 2.24
C GLN A 171 -7.18 21.77 2.36
N GLN A 172 -7.82 21.42 1.24
CA GLN A 172 -9.12 20.76 1.24
C GLN A 172 -9.07 19.34 1.83
N LEU A 173 -8.03 18.56 1.54
CA LEU A 173 -7.81 17.24 2.17
C LEU A 173 -7.61 17.38 3.67
N HIS A 174 -6.78 18.33 4.11
CA HIS A 174 -6.58 18.61 5.52
C HIS A 174 -7.90 18.99 6.22
N LYS A 175 -8.67 19.90 5.62
CA LYS A 175 -9.99 20.32 6.15
C LYS A 175 -11.01 19.17 6.17
N ALA A 176 -10.94 18.24 5.23
CA ALA A 176 -11.77 17.04 5.22
C ALA A 176 -11.34 16.01 6.29
N GLY A 177 -10.19 16.23 6.95
CA GLY A 177 -9.68 15.38 8.01
C GLY A 177 -8.73 14.30 7.53
N VAL A 178 -8.03 14.47 6.41
CA VAL A 178 -6.92 13.55 6.05
C VAL A 178 -5.75 13.79 7.00
N ASN A 179 -5.22 12.70 7.57
CA ASN A 179 -4.11 12.74 8.52
C ASN A 179 -2.74 12.63 7.83
N GLU A 180 -2.66 11.90 6.72
CA GLU A 180 -1.40 11.56 6.05
C GLU A 180 -1.57 11.50 4.53
N ILE A 181 -0.57 11.98 3.79
CA ILE A 181 -0.52 11.93 2.33
C ILE A 181 0.75 11.21 1.92
N ARG A 182 0.62 10.20 1.07
CA ARG A 182 1.72 9.38 0.54
C ARG A 182 1.92 9.67 -0.93
N PHE A 183 3.09 10.20 -1.28
CA PHE A 183 3.45 10.52 -2.65
C PHE A 183 4.24 9.37 -3.28
N ASP A 184 3.80 8.90 -4.44
CA ASP A 184 4.61 8.01 -5.29
C ASP A 184 5.62 8.85 -6.09
N ILE A 185 6.88 8.77 -5.68
CA ILE A 185 7.99 9.48 -6.33
C ILE A 185 8.40 8.85 -7.67
N GLY A 186 7.93 7.63 -7.98
CA GLY A 186 8.23 6.93 -9.23
C GLY A 186 7.34 7.33 -10.41
N ALA A 187 6.30 8.14 -10.17
CA ALA A 187 5.28 8.40 -11.17
C ALA A 187 5.69 9.39 -12.26
N THR A 188 6.79 10.13 -12.08
CA THR A 188 7.30 11.08 -13.07
C THR A 188 8.80 10.88 -13.28
N ASN A 189 9.21 10.74 -14.55
CA ASN A 189 10.63 10.67 -14.96
C ASN A 189 11.50 9.71 -14.13
N TYR A 190 10.94 8.57 -13.69
CA TYR A 190 11.72 7.57 -12.96
C TYR A 190 12.61 6.80 -13.94
N SER A 191 13.93 7.01 -13.83
CA SER A 191 14.97 6.41 -14.67
C SER A 191 16.01 5.69 -13.84
#